data_AF-A0A285LIN5-F1
#
_entry.id   AF-A0A285LIN5-F1
#
_cell.length_a   1.000
_cell.length_b   1.000
_cell.length_c   1.000
_cell.angle_alpha   90.00
_cell.angle_beta   90.00
_cell.angle_gamma   90.00
#
_symmetry.space_group_name_H-M   'P 1'
#
loop_
_entity.id
_entity.type
_entity.pdbx_description
1 polymer ?
#
loop_
_entity_poly.entity_id
_entity_poly.type
_entity_poly.pdbx_seq_one_letter_code
_entity_poly.pdbx_strand_id
1 'polypeptide(L)' 'MTSVAREICLSSIHVHWSAADSAFVALSDQYPDLVCHNPWSSLAAIDGLLDMIEEHCRGHRSADRPAA' A
#
# COMPACT_ATOMS: atom_id res chain seq x y z
N MET A 1 -23.02 -12.28 -0.62
CA MET A 1 -22.10 -11.84 0.45
C MET A 1 -21.16 -10.83 -0.17
N THR A 2 -21.14 -9.63 0.39
CA THR A 2 -20.52 -8.41 -0.16
C THR A 2 -19.03 -8.61 -0.39
N SER A 3 -18.61 -8.56 -1.65
CA SER A 3 -17.20 -8.36 -2.01
C SER A 3 -16.81 -7.01 -1.43
N VAL A 4 -16.09 -7.04 -0.32
CA VAL A 4 -15.55 -5.85 0.32
C VAL A 4 -14.43 -5.39 -0.60
N ALA A 5 -14.76 -4.55 -1.58
CA ALA A 5 -13.76 -3.71 -2.20
C ALA A 5 -13.14 -2.93 -1.02
N ARG A 6 -11.99 -3.38 -0.53
CA ARG A 6 -11.28 -2.73 0.57
C ARG A 6 -10.98 -1.31 0.11
N GLU A 7 -11.81 -0.37 0.51
CA GLU A 7 -11.54 1.04 0.33
C GLU A 7 -10.22 1.33 1.05
N ILE A 8 -9.27 1.91 0.32
CA ILE A 8 -7.96 2.25 0.86
C ILE A 8 -8.18 3.36 1.89
N CYS A 9 -7.99 3.06 3.18
CA CYS A 9 -8.09 4.08 4.23
C CYS A 9 -6.79 4.87 4.27
N LEU A 10 -6.79 6.05 3.65
CA LEU A 10 -5.63 6.95 3.66
C LEU A 10 -5.21 7.36 5.07
N SER A 11 -6.14 7.40 6.03
CA SER A 11 -5.85 7.67 7.44
C SER A 11 -4.99 6.60 8.12
N SER A 12 -4.93 5.40 7.55
CA SER A 12 -4.09 4.29 8.03
C SER A 12 -2.71 4.26 7.36
N ILE A 13 -2.40 5.25 6.51
CA ILE A 13 -1.09 5.39 5.87
C ILE A 13 -0.23 6.30 6.72
N HIS A 14 0.94 5.80 7.07
CA HIS A 14 1.94 6.53 7.83
C HIS A 14 3.19 6.71 6.97
N VAL A 15 3.73 7.92 7.00
CA VAL A 15 5.03 8.23 6.40
C VAL A 15 5.95 8.78 7.47
N HIS A 16 7.17 8.27 7.53
CA HIS A 16 8.20 8.80 8.42
C HIS A 16 9.56 8.79 7.72
N TRP A 17 10.48 9.61 8.20
CA TRP A 17 11.87 9.55 7.77
C TRP A 17 12.60 8.44 8.53
N SER A 18 13.30 7.55 7.82
CA SER A 18 14.25 6.60 8.40
C SER A 18 15.67 7.15 8.20
N ALA A 19 16.34 7.46 9.31
CA ALA A 19 17.74 7.89 9.27
C ALA A 19 18.70 6.74 8.88
N ALA A 20 18.32 5.48 9.17
CA ALA A 20 19.12 4.31 8.80
C ALA A 20 19.15 4.11 7.29
N ASP A 21 18.00 4.24 6.63
CA ASP A 21 17.85 4.08 5.18
C ASP A 21 18.10 5.37 4.40
N SER A 22 18.23 6.51 5.10
CA SER A 22 18.23 7.84 4.48
C SER A 22 17.07 8.02 3.50
N ALA A 23 15.88 7.57 3.90
CA ALA A 23 14.70 7.57 3.06
C ALA A 23 13.40 7.79 3.82
N PHE A 24 12.39 8.31 3.11
CA PHE A 24 11.01 8.33 3.57
C PHE A 24 10.41 6.94 3.41
N VAL A 25 9.91 6.39 4.51
CA VAL A 25 9.27 5.09 4.58
C VAL A 25 7.77 5.33 4.72
N ALA A 26 7.01 4.87 3.73
CA ALA A 26 5.56 4.85 3.75
C ALA A 26 5.07 3.41 4.00
N LEU A 27 4.14 3.27 4.94
CA LEU A 27 3.57 2.00 5.36
C LEU A 27 2.07 2.15 5.64
N SER A 28 1.31 1.05 5.54
CA SER A 28 -0.12 1.04 5.84
C SER A 28 -0.44 0.02 6.91
N ASP A 29 -1.23 0.42 7.92
CA ASP A 29 -1.72 -0.52 8.95
C ASP A 29 -2.65 -1.60 8.35
N GLN A 30 -3.36 -1.26 7.26
CA GLN A 30 -4.23 -2.21 6.54
C GLN A 30 -3.45 -3.25 5.73
N TYR A 31 -2.22 -2.93 5.34
CA TYR A 31 -1.36 -3.76 4.49
C TYR A 31 0.07 -3.74 5.07
N PRO A 32 0.30 -4.40 6.21
CA PRO A 32 1.60 -4.37 6.90
C PRO A 32 2.74 -4.99 6.08
N ASP A 33 2.41 -5.86 5.12
CA ASP A 33 3.37 -6.45 4.18
C ASP A 33 3.82 -5.48 3.07
N LEU A 34 3.16 -4.33 2.90
CA LEU A 34 3.48 -3.34 1.87
C LEU A 34 4.17 -2.13 2.50
N VAL A 35 5.42 -1.91 2.09
CA VAL A 35 6.23 -0.78 2.52
C VAL A 35 6.93 -0.19 1.29
N CYS A 36 6.86 1.14 1.14
CA CYS A 36 7.56 1.86 0.10
C CYS A 36 8.63 2.78 0.70
N HIS A 37 9.84 2.71 0.13
CA HIS A 37 10.97 3.54 0.54
C HIS A 37 11.31 4.52 -0.57
N ASN A 38 11.40 5.81 -0.25
CA ASN A 38 11.80 6.83 -1.20
C ASN A 38 12.78 7.84 -0.58
N PRO A 39 14.02 7.95 -1.09
CA PRO A 39 15.01 8.88 -0.56
C PRO A 39 14.74 10.35 -0.90
N TRP A 40 13.89 10.63 -1.89
CA TRP A 40 13.74 11.98 -2.43
C TRP A 40 12.53 12.73 -1.89
N SER A 41 11.41 12.05 -1.62
CA SER A 41 10.16 12.72 -1.21
C SER A 41 9.22 11.82 -0.42
N SER A 42 8.63 12.37 0.64
CA SER A 42 7.58 11.70 1.41
C SER A 42 6.33 11.43 0.60
N LEU A 43 5.94 12.36 -0.29
CA LEU A 43 4.79 12.18 -1.17
C LEU A 43 5.05 11.07 -2.19
N ALA A 44 6.27 10.98 -2.71
CA ALA A 44 6.63 9.92 -3.64
C ALA A 44 6.77 8.54 -2.95
N ALA A 45 7.02 8.49 -1.63
CA ALA A 45 6.89 7.25 -0.86
C ALA A 45 5.42 6.83 -0.71
N ILE A 46 4.52 7.78 -0.43
CA ILE A 46 3.08 7.50 -0.33
C ILE A 46 2.51 7.05 -1.67
N ASP A 47 2.84 7.74 -2.76
CA ASP A 47 2.37 7.43 -4.12
C ASP A 47 2.78 5.99 -4.52
N GLY A 48 4.05 5.63 -4.28
CA GLY A 48 4.52 4.27 -4.51
C GLY A 48 3.84 3.22 -3.62
N LEU A 49 3.50 3.55 -2.36
CA LEU A 49 2.73 2.65 -1.50
C LEU A 49 1.29 2.44 -2.03
N LEU A 50 0.64 3.50 -2.50
CA LEU A 50 -0.71 3.41 -3.07
C LEU A 50 -0.74 2.54 -4.32
N ASP A 51 0.27 2.66 -5.19
CA ASP A 51 0.42 1.82 -6.38
C ASP A 51 0.54 0.34 -6.00
N MET A 52 1.41 0.01 -5.02
CA MET A 52 1.54 -1.36 -4.48
C MET A 52 0.23 -1.90 -3.89
N ILE A 53 -0.53 -1.07 -3.16
CA ILE A 53 -1.83 -1.47 -2.60
C ILE A 53 -2.83 -1.75 -3.74
N GLU A 54 -2.85 -0.91 -4.77
CA GLU A 54 -3.72 -1.11 -5.93
C GLU A 54 -3.38 -2.42 -6.66
N GLU A 55 -2.09 -2.67 -6.93
CA GLU A 55 -1.62 -3.91 -7.54
C GLU A 55 -1.99 -5.14 -6.69
N HIS A 56 -1.79 -5.06 -5.38
CA HIS A 56 -2.15 -6.13 -4.45
C HIS A 56 -3.66 -6.44 -4.49
N CYS A 57 -4.50 -5.40 -4.52
CA CYS A 57 -5.94 -5.54 -4.61
C CYS A 57 -6.39 -6.13 -5.96
N ARG A 58 -5.73 -5.75 -7.07
CA ARG A 58 -5.99 -6.32 -8.40
C ARG A 58 -5.61 -7.81 -8.47
N GLY A 59 -4.48 -8.18 -7.88
CA GLY A 59 -4.01 -9.56 -7.81
C GLY A 59 -4.97 -10.46 -7.01
N HIS A 60 -5.44 -9.99 -5.85
CA HIS A 60 -6.37 -10.75 -5.01
C HIS A 60 -7.76 -10.90 -5.65
N ARG A 61 -8.28 -9.85 -6.30
CA ARG A 61 -9.58 -9.91 -7.00
C ARG A 61 -9.59 -10.92 -8.15
N SER A 62 -8.44 -11.16 -8.77
CA SER A 62 -8.31 -12.12 -9.88
C SER A 62 -8.37 -13.58 -9.39
N ALA A 63 -7.96 -13.85 -8.15
CA ALA A 63 -7.97 -15.19 -7.55
C ALA A 63 -9.36 -15.62 -7.04
N ASP A 64 -10.25 -14.66 -6.75
CA ASP A 64 -11.60 -14.94 -6.24
C ASP A 64 -12.61 -15.32 -7.35
N ARG A 65 -12.18 -15.38 -8.63
CA ARG A 65 -13.09 -15.77 -9.72
C ARG A 65 -13.42 -17.27 -9.60
N PRO A 66 -14.66 -17.66 -9.26
CA PRO A 66 -15.03 -19.06 -9.32
C PRO A 66 -15.14 -19.43 -10.79
N ALA A 67 -14.36 -20.43 -11.22
CA ALA A 67 -14.58 -21.09 -12.49
C ALA A 67 -15.99 -21.69 -12.46
N ALA A 68 -16.85 -21.23 -13.37
CA ALA A 68 -18.20 -21.75 -13.59
C ALA A 68 -18.17 -23.00 -14.48
#